data_AF-S4NUL8-F1
#
_entry.id   AF-S4NUL8-F1
#
_cell.length_a   1.000
_cell.length_b   1.000
_cell.length_c   1.000
_cell.angle_alpha   90.00
_cell.angle_beta   90.00
_cell.angle_gamma   90.00
#
_symmetry.space_group_name_H-M   'P 1'
#
loop_
_entity.id
_entity.type
_entity.pdbx_description
1 polymer ?
#
loop_
_entity_poly.entity_id
_entity_poly.type
_entity_poly.pdbx_seq_one_letter_code
_entity_poly.pdbx_strand_id
1 'polypeptide(L)' 'VYEDVPSTTKSVGPRKNINRGRWTKDEDKRLKNYVKMYNENWELISAQFSDRSDVQCQQRWTKVVNPELVKGPWTKEEDE' A
#
# COMPACT_ATOMS: atom_id res chain seq x y z
N VAL A 1 -26.05 -24.44 12.13
CA VAL A 1 -25.33 -24.23 10.86
C VAL A 1 -24.91 -22.77 10.83
N TYR A 2 -23.74 -22.49 11.39
CA TYR A 2 -23.00 -21.24 11.16
C TYR A 2 -21.62 -21.72 10.78
N GLU A 3 -21.27 -21.57 9.51
CA GLU A 3 -19.90 -21.77 9.06
C GLU A 3 -19.12 -20.54 9.52
N ASP A 4 -18.39 -20.68 10.62
CA ASP A 4 -17.38 -19.72 11.03
C ASP A 4 -16.28 -19.71 9.96
N VAL A 5 -16.37 -18.75 9.04
CA VAL A 5 -15.33 -18.44 8.06
C VAL A 5 -14.15 -17.83 8.84
N PRO A 6 -12.98 -18.47 8.95
CA PRO A 6 -11.84 -17.85 9.60
C PRO A 6 -11.33 -16.71 8.70
N SER A 7 -11.67 -15.48 9.10
CA SER A 7 -11.16 -14.24 8.51
C SER A 7 -9.63 -14.20 8.63
N THR A 8 -8.96 -14.43 7.50
CA THR A 8 -7.60 -13.99 7.15
C THR A 8 -6.54 -14.00 8.27
N THR A 9 -5.90 -15.16 8.45
CA THR A 9 -4.60 -15.26 9.12
C THR A 9 -3.51 -14.68 8.20
N LYS A 10 -3.19 -13.39 8.34
CA LYS A 10 -1.96 -12.84 7.72
C LYS A 10 -0.75 -13.52 8.36
N SER A 11 -0.04 -14.26 7.53
CA SER A 11 1.14 -15.06 7.82
C SER A 11 2.25 -14.23 8.48
N VAL A 12 2.70 -14.69 9.65
CA VAL A 12 3.88 -14.21 10.36
C VAL A 12 5.12 -14.69 9.61
N GLY A 13 5.47 -13.99 8.53
CA GLY A 13 6.79 -14.10 7.91
C GLY A 13 7.88 -13.47 8.78
N PRO A 14 9.17 -13.80 8.57
CA PRO A 14 10.28 -13.18 9.30
C PRO A 14 10.16 -11.66 9.19
N ARG A 15 10.28 -10.96 10.32
CA ARG A 15 10.11 -9.50 10.39
C ARG A 15 11.17 -8.82 9.52
N LYS A 16 10.84 -8.58 8.24
CA LYS A 16 11.58 -7.67 7.39
C LYS A 16 11.61 -6.32 8.11
N ASN A 17 12.76 -5.64 8.11
CA ASN A 17 12.87 -4.33 8.71
C ASN A 17 12.07 -3.34 7.85
N ILE A 18 10.78 -3.17 8.16
CA ILE A 18 9.88 -2.33 7.38
C ILE A 18 10.25 -0.86 7.58
N ASN A 19 10.56 -0.19 6.49
CA ASN A 19 10.89 1.22 6.45
C ASN A 19 9.62 2.05 6.73
N ARG A 20 9.63 2.74 7.88
CA ARG A 20 8.58 3.68 8.29
C ARG A 20 8.89 5.12 7.88
N GLY A 21 9.99 5.33 7.14
CA GLY A 21 10.42 6.62 6.63
C GLY A 21 9.58 7.11 5.46
N ARG A 22 9.88 8.34 5.03
CA ARG A 22 9.20 9.02 3.92
C ARG A 22 9.30 8.20 2.64
N TRP A 23 8.23 8.22 1.85
CA TRP A 23 8.25 7.70 0.48
C TRP A 23 9.00 8.67 -0.42
N THR A 24 9.92 8.12 -1.21
CA THR A 24 10.67 8.85 -2.22
C THR A 24 9.90 8.88 -3.55
N LYS A 25 10.21 9.87 -4.39
CA LYS A 25 9.60 9.97 -5.74
C LYS A 25 9.87 8.74 -6.60
N ASP A 26 11.01 8.09 -6.40
CA ASP A 26 11.37 6.87 -7.10
C ASP A 26 10.51 5.67 -6.65
N GLU A 27 10.29 5.52 -5.34
CA GLU A 27 9.35 4.53 -4.80
C GLU A 27 7.93 4.76 -5.30
N ASP A 28 7.45 6.02 -5.35
CA ASP A 28 6.13 6.35 -5.89
C ASP A 28 6.01 5.98 -7.38
N LYS A 29 7.07 6.22 -8.17
CA LYS A 29 7.12 5.84 -9.59
C LYS A 29 7.05 4.32 -9.76
N ARG A 30 7.80 3.59 -8.93
CA ARG A 30 7.77 2.12 -8.89
C ARG A 30 6.40 1.60 -8.48
N LEU A 31 5.82 2.16 -7.41
CA LEU A 31 4.48 1.81 -6.93
C LEU A 31 3.43 1.99 -8.03
N LYS A 32 3.46 3.12 -8.75
CA LYS A 32 2.55 3.38 -9.87
C LYS A 32 2.70 2.37 -11.01
N ASN A 33 3.94 2.00 -11.34
CA ASN A 33 4.20 1.00 -12.36
C ASN A 33 3.69 -0.39 -11.94
N TYR A 34 3.95 -0.79 -10.69
CA TYR A 34 3.50 -2.08 -10.17
C TYR A 34 1.99 -2.15 -10.03
N VAL A 35 1.31 -1.08 -9.60
CA VAL A 35 -0.15 -1.04 -9.56
C VAL A 35 -0.74 -1.21 -10.96
N LYS A 36 -0.16 -0.55 -11.97
CA LYS A 36 -0.60 -0.73 -13.37
C LYS A 36 -0.35 -2.14 -13.91
N MET A 37 0.73 -2.79 -13.48
CA MET A 37 1.11 -4.13 -13.93
C MET A 37 0.32 -5.24 -13.22
N TYR A 38 0.04 -5.07 -11.93
CA TYR A 38 -0.57 -6.09 -11.07
C TYR A 38 -2.01 -5.78 -10.64
N ASN A 39 -2.63 -4.73 -11.17
CA ASN A 39 -4.01 -4.29 -10.86
C ASN A 39 -4.29 -4.20 -9.34
N GLU A 40 -3.50 -3.38 -8.63
CA GLU A 40 -3.65 -3.18 -7.17
C GLU A 40 -3.47 -4.43 -6.30
N ASN A 41 -2.84 -5.48 -6.82
CA ASN A 41 -2.48 -6.64 -6.00
C ASN A 41 -1.32 -6.30 -5.04
N TRP A 42 -1.67 -5.84 -3.83
CA TRP A 42 -0.73 -5.33 -2.82
C TRP A 42 0.30 -6.36 -2.34
N GLU A 43 -0.05 -7.65 -2.36
CA GLU A 43 0.88 -8.72 -1.99
C GLU A 43 2.01 -8.84 -3.02
N LEU A 44 1.67 -8.86 -4.32
CA LEU A 44 2.65 -8.87 -5.40
C LEU A 44 3.46 -7.57 -5.47
N ILE A 45 2.79 -6.43 -5.27
CA ILE A 45 3.42 -5.11 -5.29
C ILE A 45 4.43 -5.01 -4.15
N SER A 46 4.03 -5.34 -2.92
CA SER A 46 4.93 -5.29 -1.76
C SER A 46 6.06 -6.31 -1.85
N ALA A 47 5.88 -7.44 -2.53
CA ALA A 47 6.97 -8.35 -2.83
C ALA A 47 8.07 -7.72 -3.70
N GLN A 48 7.74 -6.69 -4.50
CA GLN A 48 8.75 -5.92 -5.26
C GLN A 48 9.53 -4.93 -4.38
N PHE A 49 9.02 -4.61 -3.18
CA PHE A 49 9.70 -3.75 -2.23
C PHE A 49 10.37 -4.59 -1.15
N SER A 50 11.66 -4.37 -0.94
CA SER A 50 12.42 -5.06 0.12
C SER A 50 11.99 -4.63 1.53
N ASP A 51 11.58 -3.38 1.67
CA ASP A 51 11.39 -2.67 2.94
C ASP A 51 10.00 -2.00 3.07
N ARG A 52 9.07 -2.24 2.14
CA ARG A 52 7.69 -1.75 2.22
C ARG A 52 6.71 -2.90 2.29
N SER A 53 5.70 -2.77 3.15
CA SER A 53 4.61 -3.75 3.24
C SER A 53 3.48 -3.45 2.26
N ASP A 54 2.64 -4.46 2.03
CA ASP A 54 1.38 -4.40 1.29
C ASP A 54 0.50 -3.25 1.78
N VAL A 55 0.34 -3.14 3.10
CA VAL A 55 -0.47 -2.09 3.75
C VAL A 55 0.10 -0.70 3.46
N GLN A 56 1.43 -0.53 3.50
CA GLN A 56 2.04 0.77 3.20
C GLN A 56 1.89 1.14 1.73
N CYS A 57 2.05 0.18 0.82
CA CYS A 57 1.87 0.38 -0.62
C CYS A 57 0.43 0.82 -0.92
N GLN A 58 -0.55 0.15 -0.31
CA GLN A 58 -1.97 0.49 -0.44
C GLN A 58 -2.24 1.91 0.07
N GLN A 59 -1.81 2.23 1.30
CA GLN A 59 -2.01 3.55 1.89
C GLN A 59 -1.39 4.65 1.03
N ARG A 60 -0.18 4.44 0.52
CA ARG A 60 0.51 5.41 -0.33
C ARG A 60 -0.21 5.62 -1.65
N TRP A 61 -0.71 4.55 -2.26
CA TRP A 61 -1.50 4.63 -3.48
C TRP A 61 -2.77 5.44 -3.25
N THR A 62 -3.59 5.04 -2.28
CA THR A 62 -4.90 5.65 -2.00
C THR A 62 -4.81 7.11 -1.56
N LYS A 63 -3.73 7.52 -0.88
CA LYS A 63 -3.57 8.89 -0.37
C LYS A 63 -2.81 9.84 -1.29
N VAL A 64 -1.91 9.33 -2.14
CA VAL A 64 -0.93 10.20 -2.84
C VAL A 64 -0.73 9.87 -4.30
N VAL A 65 -0.59 8.59 -4.65
CA VAL A 65 -0.07 8.18 -5.98
C VAL A 65 -1.18 7.88 -7.00
N ASN A 66 -2.38 7.49 -6.53
CA ASN A 66 -3.50 7.14 -7.40
C ASN A 66 -3.87 8.32 -8.32
N PRO A 67 -3.82 8.17 -9.67
CA PRO A 67 -4.21 9.24 -10.60
C PRO A 67 -5.69 9.61 -10.52
N GLU A 68 -6.56 8.71 -10.03
CA GLU A 68 -7.99 8.96 -9.80
C GLU A 68 -8.26 9.76 -8.51
N LEU A 69 -7.23 10.06 -7.70
CA LEU A 69 -7.36 11.05 -6.63
C LEU A 69 -7.69 12.40 -7.27
N VAL A 70 -8.95 12.80 -7.16
CA VAL A 70 -9.39 14.15 -7.46
C VAL A 70 -8.57 15.09 -6.58
N LYS A 71 -7.62 15.81 -7.18
CA LYS A 71 -6.88 16.90 -6.53
C LYS A 71 -7.80 18.11 -6.34
N GLY A 72 -8.88 17.94 -5.57
CA GLY A 72 -9.65 19.04 -5.00
C GLY A 72 -8.82 19.76 -3.92
N PRO A 73 -9.17 20.99 -3.54
CA PRO A 73 -8.44 21.74 -2.53
C PRO A 73 -8.34 20.91 -1.25
N TRP A 74 -7.10 20.66 -0.82
CA TRP A 74 -6.80 19.94 0.41
C TRP A 74 -7.50 20.61 1.59
N THR A 75 -8.58 20.02 2.10
CA THR A 75 -9.17 20.45 3.37
C THR A 75 -8.25 19.97 4.48
N LYS A 76 -7.89 20.90 5.35
CA LYS A 76 -6.82 20.83 6.35
C LYS A 76 -7.16 19.90 7.54
N GLU A 77 -8.05 18.93 7.33
CA GLU A 77 -8.78 18.19 8.36
C GLU A 77 -8.41 16.70 8.43
N GLU A 78 -7.49 16.21 7.59
CA GLU A 78 -7.14 14.77 7.52
C GLU A 78 -5.77 14.40 8.14
N ASP A 79 -5.15 15.30 8.91
CA ASP A 79 -3.99 14.99 9.75
C ASP A 79 -4.27 15.46 11.19
N GLU A 80 -5.05 14.67 11.94
CA GLU A 80 -5.06 14.67 13.41
C GLU A 80 -4.43 13.36 13.93
#